data_AF-A0A7V1ZHU2-F1
#
_entry.id   AF-A0A7V1ZHU2-F1
#
_cell.length_a   1.000
_cell.length_b   1.000
_cell.length_c   1.000
_cell.angle_alpha   90.00
_cell.angle_beta   90.00
_cell.angle_gamma   90.00
#
_symmetry.space_group_name_H-M   'P 1'
#
loop_
_entity.id
_entity.type
_entity.pdbx_description
1 polymer ?
#
loop_
_entity_poly.entity_id
_entity_poly.type
_entity_poly.pdbx_seq_one_letter_code
_entity_poly.pdbx_strand_id
1 'polypeptide(L)'
;GTYSISGNVGTSGATVTAGSASATSDASGNYTISGLAAGTYTVTPSKSGCTFTPTSRSVTVGPNATGINFTASCSSGSQLLQNPGFEQGNVIWTASTGVIENNASPAPHSGTWKAYLNGYGTVSSEYLYQDVSVPASASSVTLSFWLWIRTQETSTTTAYDRLWVQLRRPSDNSLIKTLAIYSNLNKTSTYVQKSFDITQYKGQTLRIYFYGAEDGSLATGFLIDDTALTVQ
;
A
#
# COMPACT_ATOMS: atom_id res chain seq x y z
N GLY A 1 -29.56 -12.08 -35.39
CA GLY A 1 -28.85 -10.83 -35.04
C GLY A 1 -28.26 -10.98 -33.67
N THR A 2 -27.20 -10.24 -33.37
CA THR A 2 -26.70 -10.08 -32.00
C THR A 2 -27.26 -8.80 -31.39
N TYR A 3 -27.34 -8.77 -30.07
CA TYR A 3 -27.86 -7.64 -29.29
C TYR A 3 -26.80 -7.09 -28.35
N SER A 4 -27.09 -5.95 -27.74
CA SER A 4 -26.25 -5.30 -26.75
C SER A 4 -26.99 -4.93 -25.47
N ILE A 5 -26.22 -4.78 -24.39
CA ILE A 5 -26.64 -4.17 -23.13
C ILE A 5 -25.73 -2.96 -22.89
N SER A 6 -26.30 -1.78 -22.67
CA SER A 6 -25.56 -0.57 -22.33
C SER A 6 -26.13 0.17 -21.13
N GLY A 7 -25.27 0.93 -20.47
CA GLY A 7 -25.61 1.75 -19.32
C GLY A 7 -24.38 2.45 -18.73
N ASN A 8 -24.54 2.94 -17.51
CA ASN A 8 -23.49 3.58 -16.74
C ASN A 8 -23.34 2.90 -15.38
N VAL A 9 -22.11 2.64 -14.93
CA VAL A 9 -21.83 1.97 -13.64
C VAL A 9 -21.33 2.91 -12.55
N GLY A 10 -21.30 4.22 -12.78
CA GLY A 10 -20.94 5.24 -11.79
C GLY A 10 -19.44 5.34 -11.49
N THR A 11 -18.59 4.55 -12.13
CA THR A 11 -17.13 4.64 -12.00
C THR A 11 -16.45 4.16 -13.29
N SER A 12 -15.27 4.70 -13.59
CA SER A 12 -14.46 4.29 -14.73
C SER A 12 -13.71 2.99 -14.46
N GLY A 13 -13.39 2.22 -15.51
CA GLY A 13 -12.56 1.03 -15.39
C GLY A 13 -13.20 -0.14 -14.61
N ALA A 14 -14.52 -0.14 -14.42
CA ALA A 14 -15.24 -1.27 -13.83
C ALA A 14 -15.56 -2.30 -14.92
N THR A 15 -15.40 -3.58 -14.60
CA THR A 15 -15.78 -4.68 -15.49
C THR A 15 -17.24 -5.03 -15.27
N VAL A 16 -18.04 -4.98 -16.33
CA VAL A 16 -19.45 -5.40 -16.33
C VAL A 16 -19.57 -6.69 -17.11
N THR A 17 -20.14 -7.72 -16.51
CA THR A 17 -20.34 -9.03 -17.14
C THR A 17 -21.82 -9.28 -17.45
N ALA A 18 -22.08 -10.04 -18.52
CA ALA A 18 -23.40 -10.57 -18.88
C ALA A 18 -23.20 -11.95 -19.51
N GLY A 19 -23.40 -13.02 -18.74
CA GLY A 19 -23.04 -14.37 -19.17
C GLY A 19 -21.52 -14.52 -19.37
N SER A 20 -21.09 -14.98 -20.54
CA SER A 20 -19.67 -15.09 -20.91
C SER A 20 -19.09 -13.80 -21.52
N ALA A 21 -19.92 -12.79 -21.79
CA ALA A 21 -19.48 -11.51 -22.35
C ALA A 21 -19.19 -10.49 -21.25
N SER A 22 -18.31 -9.53 -21.54
CA SER A 22 -18.00 -8.44 -20.62
C SER A 22 -17.58 -7.17 -21.35
N ALA A 23 -17.63 -6.04 -20.64
CA ALA A 23 -17.10 -4.76 -21.10
C ALA A 23 -16.53 -3.98 -19.91
N THR A 24 -15.52 -3.16 -20.16
CA THR A 24 -14.97 -2.23 -19.17
C THR A 24 -15.60 -0.86 -19.36
N SER A 25 -15.98 -0.20 -18.27
CA SER A 25 -16.54 1.15 -18.33
C SER A 25 -15.49 2.20 -18.71
N ASP A 26 -15.90 3.19 -19.52
CA ASP A 26 -15.07 4.31 -19.96
C ASP A 26 -14.77 5.32 -18.83
N ALA A 27 -14.07 6.41 -19.16
CA ALA A 27 -13.72 7.47 -18.19
C ALA A 27 -14.95 8.13 -17.54
N SER A 28 -16.11 8.10 -18.22
CA SER A 28 -17.39 8.63 -17.74
C SER A 28 -18.26 7.56 -17.07
N GLY A 29 -17.77 6.32 -16.96
CA GLY A 29 -18.47 5.19 -16.37
C GLY A 29 -19.46 4.48 -17.30
N ASN A 30 -19.50 4.82 -18.59
CA ASN A 30 -20.39 4.15 -19.55
C ASN A 30 -19.81 2.82 -20.01
N TYR A 31 -20.66 1.83 -20.26
CA TYR A 31 -20.27 0.53 -20.80
C TYR A 31 -21.24 0.07 -21.89
N THR A 32 -20.77 -0.82 -22.77
CA THR A 32 -21.62 -1.53 -23.73
C THR A 32 -21.09 -2.95 -23.93
N ILE A 33 -21.88 -3.95 -23.56
CA ILE A 33 -21.60 -5.36 -23.86
C ILE A 33 -22.33 -5.69 -25.16
N SER A 34 -21.60 -6.09 -26.21
CA SER A 34 -22.14 -6.46 -27.52
C SER A 34 -22.02 -7.95 -27.78
N GLY A 35 -22.71 -8.45 -28.82
CA GLY A 35 -22.55 -9.85 -29.26
C GLY A 35 -23.43 -10.85 -28.52
N LEU A 36 -24.46 -10.37 -27.82
CA LEU A 36 -25.37 -11.23 -27.05
C LEU A 36 -26.42 -11.87 -27.95
N ALA A 37 -26.78 -13.13 -27.68
CA ALA A 37 -27.94 -13.76 -28.28
C ALA A 37 -29.22 -13.26 -27.59
N ALA A 38 -30.39 -13.48 -28.18
CA ALA A 38 -31.65 -13.22 -27.46
C ALA A 38 -31.73 -14.12 -26.22
N GLY A 39 -32.09 -13.55 -25.08
CA GLY A 39 -32.12 -14.27 -23.80
C GLY A 39 -32.09 -13.34 -22.61
N THR A 40 -32.13 -13.91 -21.41
CA THR A 40 -32.03 -13.17 -20.14
C THR A 40 -30.64 -13.35 -19.56
N TYR A 41 -30.02 -12.24 -19.17
CA TYR A 41 -28.68 -12.19 -18.61
C TYR A 41 -28.70 -11.54 -17.22
N THR A 42 -27.92 -12.10 -16.31
CA THR A 42 -27.56 -11.41 -15.06
C THR A 42 -26.38 -10.51 -15.35
N VAL A 43 -26.62 -9.19 -15.27
CA VAL A 43 -25.63 -8.15 -15.49
C VAL A 43 -25.02 -7.75 -14.16
N THR A 44 -23.70 -7.90 -14.01
CA THR A 44 -23.00 -7.68 -12.74
C THR A 44 -21.76 -6.79 -12.96
N PRO A 45 -21.71 -5.58 -12.37
CA PRO A 45 -20.50 -4.77 -12.34
C PRO A 45 -19.54 -5.23 -11.25
N SER A 46 -18.25 -5.01 -11.46
CA SER A 46 -17.19 -5.31 -10.50
C SER A 46 -16.01 -4.37 -10.68
N LYS A 47 -15.43 -3.93 -9.57
CA LYS A 47 -14.19 -3.15 -9.51
C LYS A 47 -13.64 -3.24 -8.09
N SER A 48 -12.34 -3.50 -7.96
CA SER A 48 -11.69 -3.55 -6.64
C SER A 48 -11.84 -2.21 -5.91
N GLY A 49 -12.11 -2.25 -4.61
CA GLY A 49 -12.34 -1.05 -3.79
C GLY A 49 -13.67 -0.34 -4.06
N CYS A 50 -14.59 -0.94 -4.83
CA CYS A 50 -15.91 -0.36 -5.10
C CYS A 50 -17.04 -1.31 -4.72
N THR A 51 -18.13 -0.73 -4.22
CA THR A 51 -19.42 -1.39 -4.05
C THR A 51 -20.41 -0.83 -5.05
N PHE A 52 -21.22 -1.71 -5.67
CA PHE A 52 -22.22 -1.32 -6.67
C PHE A 52 -23.64 -1.52 -6.13
N THR A 53 -24.52 -0.58 -6.43
CA THR A 53 -25.96 -0.66 -6.11
C THR A 53 -26.79 -0.44 -7.37
N PRO A 54 -27.69 -1.36 -7.75
CA PRO A 54 -27.81 -2.73 -7.21
C PRO A 54 -26.54 -3.57 -7.45
N THR A 55 -26.39 -4.73 -6.81
CA THR A 55 -25.21 -5.60 -7.05
C THR A 55 -25.27 -6.33 -8.40
N SER A 56 -26.49 -6.58 -8.90
CA SER A 56 -26.73 -7.12 -10.24
C SER A 56 -28.13 -6.74 -10.73
N ARG A 57 -28.38 -6.93 -12.03
CA ARG A 57 -29.70 -6.76 -12.65
C ARG A 57 -29.98 -7.92 -13.60
N SER A 58 -31.22 -8.43 -13.60
CA SER A 58 -31.70 -9.34 -14.64
C SER A 58 -32.18 -8.54 -15.84
N VAL A 59 -31.62 -8.79 -17.02
CA VAL A 59 -31.90 -8.04 -18.25
C VAL A 59 -32.20 -9.00 -19.39
N THR A 60 -33.39 -8.89 -19.99
CA THR A 60 -33.75 -9.63 -21.20
C THR A 60 -33.39 -8.83 -22.43
N VAL A 61 -32.64 -9.45 -23.35
CA VAL A 61 -32.32 -8.91 -24.67
C VAL A 61 -32.97 -9.73 -25.76
N GLY A 62 -33.32 -9.05 -26.84
CA GLY A 62 -34.04 -9.55 -28.01
C GLY A 62 -34.26 -8.39 -29.00
N PRO A 63 -34.43 -7.17 -28.49
CA PRO A 63 -33.77 -5.96 -28.98
C PRO A 63 -32.57 -5.59 -28.08
N ASN A 64 -31.81 -4.55 -28.46
CA ASN A 64 -30.79 -3.97 -27.59
C ASN A 64 -31.43 -3.39 -26.31
N ALA A 65 -30.82 -3.65 -25.15
CA ALA A 65 -31.22 -3.05 -23.89
C ALA A 65 -30.30 -1.87 -23.54
N THR A 66 -30.89 -0.75 -23.15
CA THR A 66 -30.16 0.48 -22.78
C THR A 66 -30.61 0.97 -21.42
N GLY A 67 -29.83 1.86 -20.79
CA GLY A 67 -30.17 2.42 -19.47
C GLY A 67 -30.05 1.42 -18.31
N ILE A 68 -29.24 0.37 -18.48
CA ILE A 68 -28.96 -0.59 -17.40
C ILE A 68 -27.90 0.01 -16.48
N ASN A 69 -28.35 0.87 -15.58
CA ASN A 69 -27.46 1.68 -14.75
C ASN A 69 -27.23 1.08 -13.35
N PHE A 70 -26.07 1.40 -12.80
CA PHE A 70 -25.63 1.11 -11.45
C PHE A 70 -24.97 2.37 -10.87
N THR A 71 -25.00 2.49 -9.54
CA THR A 71 -24.19 3.48 -8.82
C THR A 71 -23.00 2.78 -8.18
N ALA A 72 -21.82 3.41 -8.22
CA ALA A 72 -20.64 2.93 -7.52
C ALA A 72 -20.32 3.83 -6.32
N SER A 73 -20.03 3.20 -5.18
CA SER A 73 -19.33 3.84 -4.07
C SER A 73 -17.93 3.23 -4.01
N CYS A 74 -16.95 3.99 -4.47
CA CYS A 74 -15.54 3.58 -4.51
C CYS A 74 -14.76 4.33 -3.44
N SER A 75 -14.00 3.61 -2.65
CA SER A 75 -13.01 4.21 -1.76
C SER A 75 -11.73 4.50 -2.56
N SER A 76 -11.46 5.78 -2.80
CA SER A 76 -10.16 6.21 -3.29
C SER A 76 -9.13 5.97 -2.19
N GLY A 77 -8.09 5.19 -2.48
CA GLY A 77 -7.01 4.91 -1.54
C GLY A 77 -6.51 6.18 -0.86
N SER A 78 -6.62 6.29 0.46
CA SER A 78 -6.18 7.45 1.24
C SER A 78 -4.87 7.13 1.94
N GLN A 79 -3.87 8.01 1.79
CA GLN A 79 -2.61 7.95 2.53
C GLN A 79 -2.83 8.45 3.96
N LEU A 80 -2.43 7.67 4.96
CA LEU A 80 -2.54 8.05 6.37
C LEU A 80 -1.24 8.59 6.97
N LEU A 81 -0.07 8.27 6.40
CA LEU A 81 1.20 8.83 6.86
C LEU A 81 1.35 10.27 6.38
N GLN A 82 1.72 11.14 7.29
CA GLN A 82 2.20 12.48 6.97
C GLN A 82 3.70 12.45 6.66
N ASN A 83 4.14 13.34 5.77
CA ASN A 83 5.52 13.38 5.25
C ASN A 83 6.06 11.99 4.82
N PRO A 84 5.34 11.25 3.95
CA PRO A 84 5.65 9.85 3.64
C PRO A 84 7.04 9.61 3.02
N GLY A 85 7.53 10.56 2.22
CA GLY A 85 8.88 10.55 1.62
C GLY A 85 9.87 11.45 2.33
N PHE A 86 9.60 11.87 3.58
CA PHE A 86 10.51 12.68 4.41
C PHE A 86 10.89 14.08 3.90
N GLU A 87 10.41 14.53 2.73
CA GLU A 87 10.77 15.79 2.06
C GLU A 87 10.53 17.08 2.86
N GLN A 88 9.78 17.02 3.97
CA GLN A 88 9.63 18.13 4.90
C GLN A 88 10.70 18.16 6.01
N GLY A 89 11.68 17.24 5.96
CA GLY A 89 12.67 17.02 7.01
C GLY A 89 12.11 16.37 8.27
N ASN A 90 12.90 16.38 9.35
CA ASN A 90 12.54 15.79 10.64
C ASN A 90 11.57 16.67 11.45
N VAL A 91 10.37 16.88 10.93
CA VAL A 91 9.34 17.75 11.55
C VAL A 91 8.06 17.02 11.94
N ILE A 92 7.71 15.96 11.20
CA ILE A 92 6.48 15.18 11.42
C ILE A 92 6.76 13.85 12.12
N TRP A 93 7.78 13.13 11.64
CA TRP A 93 8.13 11.84 12.19
C TRP A 93 8.88 11.99 13.51
N THR A 94 8.72 11.04 14.42
CA THR A 94 9.59 10.94 15.60
C THR A 94 10.73 9.99 15.31
N ALA A 95 11.96 10.48 15.34
CA ALA A 95 13.15 9.70 14.99
C ALA A 95 14.32 9.99 15.92
N SER A 96 15.27 9.05 16.02
CA SER A 96 16.60 9.34 16.58
C SER A 96 17.26 10.48 15.80
N THR A 97 18.11 11.26 16.47
CA THR A 97 18.87 12.35 15.84
C THR A 97 19.68 11.84 14.66
N GLY A 98 19.58 12.51 13.51
CA GLY A 98 20.34 12.16 12.31
C GLY A 98 19.68 11.12 11.40
N VAL A 99 18.66 10.39 11.87
CA VAL A 99 17.99 9.35 11.06
C VAL A 99 17.30 9.95 9.84
N ILE A 100 16.55 11.04 9.98
CA ILE A 100 15.97 11.73 8.81
C ILE A 100 16.98 12.78 8.33
N GLU A 101 17.52 12.57 7.13
CA GLU A 101 18.59 13.36 6.56
C GLU A 101 18.42 13.59 5.04
N ASN A 102 19.18 14.54 4.50
CA ASN A 102 19.17 14.92 3.08
C ASN A 102 20.55 14.80 2.41
N ASN A 103 21.43 13.95 2.94
CA ASN A 103 22.69 13.65 2.27
C ASN A 103 22.42 12.94 0.93
N ALA A 104 23.03 13.46 -0.15
CA ALA A 104 22.88 12.93 -1.50
C ALA A 104 23.51 11.55 -1.72
N SER A 105 24.37 11.07 -0.80
CA SER A 105 24.98 9.75 -0.88
C SER A 105 24.88 8.97 0.45
N PRO A 106 24.25 7.78 0.46
CA PRO A 106 23.54 7.16 -0.66
C PRO A 106 22.30 7.98 -1.05
N ALA A 107 21.94 7.96 -2.33
CA ALA A 107 20.80 8.72 -2.82
C ALA A 107 19.49 8.25 -2.16
N PRO A 108 18.51 9.14 -1.97
CA PRO A 108 17.15 8.74 -1.60
C PRO A 108 16.50 7.96 -2.76
N HIS A 109 15.39 7.26 -2.48
CA HIS A 109 14.64 6.56 -3.51
C HIS A 109 13.94 7.55 -4.44
N SER A 110 13.32 8.59 -3.86
CA SER A 110 12.78 9.74 -4.58
C SER A 110 13.11 11.04 -3.83
N GLY A 111 12.90 12.18 -4.46
CA GLY A 111 13.13 13.48 -3.80
C GLY A 111 14.58 13.70 -3.35
N THR A 112 14.74 14.27 -2.16
CA THR A 112 16.03 14.71 -1.59
C THR A 112 16.27 14.24 -0.15
N TRP A 113 15.25 13.72 0.52
CA TRP A 113 15.31 13.26 1.90
C TRP A 113 15.12 11.75 1.98
N LYS A 114 15.66 11.15 3.04
CA LYS A 114 15.43 9.74 3.37
C LYS A 114 15.56 9.54 4.87
N ALA A 115 15.07 8.41 5.36
CA ALA A 115 15.49 7.91 6.66
C ALA A 115 16.66 6.94 6.50
N TYR A 116 17.77 7.17 7.20
CA TYR A 116 18.92 6.29 7.24
C TYR A 116 19.21 5.87 8.67
N LEU A 117 18.89 4.62 8.99
CA LEU A 117 19.16 4.04 10.31
C LEU A 117 20.48 3.28 10.29
N ASN A 118 21.24 3.45 11.36
CA ASN A 118 22.54 2.89 11.66
C ASN A 118 23.59 3.22 10.57
N GLY A 119 24.43 2.26 10.20
CA GLY A 119 25.55 2.45 9.27
C GLY A 119 26.85 2.91 9.92
N TYR A 120 27.02 2.74 11.24
CA TYR A 120 28.17 3.30 11.98
C TYR A 120 29.30 2.30 12.20
N GLY A 121 29.00 0.99 12.19
CA GLY A 121 29.98 -0.05 12.55
C GLY A 121 30.31 -0.04 14.04
N THR A 122 29.36 0.42 14.86
CA THR A 122 29.46 0.43 16.31
C THR A 122 28.10 0.10 16.91
N VAL A 123 28.09 -0.44 18.13
CA VAL A 123 26.85 -0.80 18.82
C VAL A 123 25.95 0.43 18.90
N SER A 124 24.84 0.38 18.19
CA SER A 124 23.90 1.49 18.08
C SER A 124 22.49 0.97 17.94
N SER A 125 21.51 1.76 18.38
CA SER A 125 20.11 1.46 18.15
C SER A 125 19.37 2.75 17.86
N GLU A 126 18.62 2.74 16.76
CA GLU A 126 17.93 3.91 16.25
C GLU A 126 16.49 3.55 15.89
N TYR A 127 15.64 4.57 15.86
CA TYR A 127 14.24 4.37 15.54
C TYR A 127 13.67 5.52 14.71
N LEU A 128 12.55 5.21 14.07
CA LEU A 128 11.70 6.13 13.35
C LEU A 128 10.26 5.65 13.50
N TYR A 129 9.33 6.54 13.85
CA TYR A 129 7.92 6.18 13.90
C TYR A 129 6.94 7.33 13.69
N GLN A 130 5.71 6.96 13.36
CA GLN A 130 4.55 7.83 13.32
C GLN A 130 3.34 7.08 13.90
N ASP A 131 2.53 7.78 14.69
CA ASP A 131 1.27 7.27 15.20
C ASP A 131 0.14 7.64 14.23
N VAL A 132 -0.67 6.66 13.85
CA VAL A 132 -1.70 6.78 12.81
C VAL A 132 -3.00 6.14 13.28
N SER A 133 -4.13 6.84 13.09
CA SER A 133 -5.45 6.28 13.37
C SER A 133 -6.02 5.65 12.11
N VAL A 134 -6.21 4.34 12.13
CA VAL A 134 -6.71 3.58 10.98
C VAL A 134 -8.25 3.55 11.01
N PRO A 135 -8.95 4.02 9.97
CA PRO A 135 -10.41 4.04 9.95
C PRO A 135 -11.01 2.64 10.10
N ALA A 136 -12.03 2.48 10.97
CA ALA A 136 -12.74 1.21 11.12
C ALA A 136 -13.51 0.79 9.86
N SER A 137 -13.90 1.77 9.03
CA SER A 137 -14.59 1.57 7.75
C SER A 137 -13.68 1.07 6.63
N ALA A 138 -12.36 0.97 6.86
CA ALA A 138 -11.44 0.53 5.82
C ALA A 138 -11.78 -0.89 5.32
N SER A 139 -11.85 -1.04 4.01
CA SER A 139 -11.94 -2.32 3.30
C SER A 139 -10.56 -2.96 3.11
N SER A 140 -9.50 -2.16 3.01
CA SER A 140 -8.12 -2.62 3.03
C SER A 140 -7.20 -1.60 3.69
N VAL A 141 -6.09 -2.07 4.27
CA VAL A 141 -5.05 -1.24 4.87
C VAL A 141 -3.69 -1.85 4.51
N THR A 142 -2.89 -1.13 3.73
CA THR A 142 -1.59 -1.60 3.25
C THR A 142 -0.49 -0.65 3.70
N LEU A 143 0.48 -1.18 4.46
CA LEU A 143 1.74 -0.50 4.75
C LEU A 143 2.76 -0.86 3.67
N SER A 144 3.37 0.12 3.03
CA SER A 144 4.54 -0.06 2.17
C SER A 144 5.64 0.96 2.44
N PHE A 145 6.84 0.65 1.99
CA PHE A 145 8.01 1.54 2.02
C PHE A 145 9.09 0.97 1.11
N TRP A 146 10.01 1.81 0.67
CA TRP A 146 11.21 1.38 -0.04
C TRP A 146 12.35 1.16 0.94
N LEU A 147 13.03 0.02 0.82
CA LEU A 147 14.14 -0.35 1.69
C LEU A 147 15.40 -0.65 0.87
N TRP A 148 16.49 0.01 1.18
CA TRP A 148 17.83 -0.34 0.72
C TRP A 148 18.72 -0.67 1.92
N ILE A 149 19.26 -1.89 1.92
CA ILE A 149 20.15 -2.37 2.98
C ILE A 149 21.57 -2.39 2.43
N ARG A 150 22.44 -1.63 3.07
CA ARG A 150 23.87 -1.53 2.75
C ARG A 150 24.66 -2.12 3.90
N THR A 151 25.62 -2.98 3.60
CA THR A 151 26.42 -3.62 4.64
C THR A 151 27.86 -3.84 4.21
N GLN A 152 28.77 -3.67 5.16
CA GLN A 152 30.16 -4.09 5.07
C GLN A 152 30.36 -5.53 5.59
N GLU A 153 29.35 -6.10 6.26
CA GLU A 153 29.38 -7.48 6.72
C GLU A 153 29.58 -8.46 5.56
N THR A 154 30.42 -9.47 5.82
CA THR A 154 30.76 -10.49 4.83
C THR A 154 30.05 -11.81 5.07
N SER A 155 29.44 -11.99 6.25
CA SER A 155 28.71 -13.21 6.56
C SER A 155 27.51 -13.39 5.63
N THR A 156 27.28 -14.63 5.21
CA THR A 156 26.12 -15.05 4.40
C THR A 156 25.10 -15.83 5.22
N THR A 157 25.39 -16.11 6.50
CA THR A 157 24.55 -16.95 7.36
C THR A 157 24.20 -16.30 8.70
N THR A 158 24.99 -15.33 9.16
CA THR A 158 24.77 -14.65 10.45
C THR A 158 24.12 -13.29 10.24
N ALA A 159 22.96 -13.10 10.87
CA ALA A 159 22.28 -11.82 10.96
C ALA A 159 22.76 -11.05 12.19
N TYR A 160 23.81 -10.23 11.99
CA TYR A 160 24.44 -9.38 13.01
C TYR A 160 23.55 -8.18 13.31
N ASP A 161 23.37 -7.33 12.31
CA ASP A 161 22.59 -6.10 12.42
C ASP A 161 21.18 -6.31 11.89
N ARG A 162 20.19 -5.66 12.50
CA ARG A 162 18.78 -5.93 12.21
C ARG A 162 17.94 -4.67 12.16
N LEU A 163 17.00 -4.65 11.23
CA LEU A 163 15.88 -3.73 11.16
C LEU A 163 14.59 -4.50 11.47
N TRP A 164 13.87 -4.09 12.50
CA TRP A 164 12.52 -4.55 12.78
C TRP A 164 11.49 -3.55 12.25
N VAL A 165 10.51 -4.07 11.52
CA VAL A 165 9.32 -3.33 11.09
C VAL A 165 8.16 -3.79 11.95
N GLN A 166 7.61 -2.89 12.75
CA GLN A 166 6.70 -3.23 13.83
C GLN A 166 5.45 -2.36 13.82
N LEU A 167 4.35 -2.98 14.25
CA LEU A 167 3.19 -2.28 14.76
C LEU A 167 3.30 -2.28 16.28
N ARG A 168 3.19 -1.10 16.88
CA ARG A 168 3.19 -0.93 18.34
C ARG A 168 1.97 -0.14 18.79
N ARG A 169 1.63 -0.25 20.07
CA ARG A 169 0.57 0.55 20.67
C ARG A 169 1.15 1.91 21.09
N PRO A 170 0.59 3.04 20.61
CA PRO A 170 1.12 4.37 20.94
C PRO A 170 1.17 4.69 22.44
N SER A 171 0.21 4.20 23.22
CA SER A 171 0.04 4.57 24.63
C SER A 171 1.17 4.09 25.54
N ASP A 172 1.79 2.95 25.24
CA ASP A 172 2.79 2.29 26.10
C ASP A 172 3.97 1.71 25.31
N ASN A 173 4.03 1.96 24.00
CA ASN A 173 5.02 1.43 23.06
C ASN A 173 5.13 -0.11 23.04
N SER A 174 4.12 -0.82 23.56
CA SER A 174 4.09 -2.28 23.57
C SER A 174 3.98 -2.84 22.15
N LEU A 175 4.65 -3.96 21.90
CA LEU A 175 4.62 -4.64 20.61
C LEU A 175 3.23 -5.21 20.34
N ILE A 176 2.63 -4.83 19.22
CA ILE A 176 1.44 -5.50 18.68
C ILE A 176 1.88 -6.62 17.74
N LYS A 177 2.74 -6.29 16.77
CA LYS A 177 3.22 -7.27 15.78
C LYS A 177 4.56 -6.84 15.19
N THR A 178 5.48 -7.79 15.05
CA THR A 178 6.62 -7.65 14.12
C THR A 178 6.17 -8.11 12.75
N LEU A 179 6.15 -7.21 11.77
CA LEU A 179 5.77 -7.48 10.38
C LEU A 179 6.93 -8.13 9.63
N ALA A 180 8.15 -7.65 9.85
CA ALA A 180 9.37 -8.22 9.29
C ALA A 180 10.58 -7.93 10.16
N ILE A 181 11.61 -8.76 9.98
CA ILE A 181 12.98 -8.51 10.43
C ILE A 181 13.87 -8.61 9.20
N TYR A 182 14.60 -7.56 8.90
CA TYR A 182 15.64 -7.54 7.89
C TYR A 182 17.01 -7.46 8.55
N SER A 183 18.05 -7.91 7.86
CA SER A 183 19.43 -7.83 8.35
C SER A 183 20.43 -7.58 7.25
N ASN A 184 21.72 -7.53 7.60
CA ASN A 184 22.85 -7.58 6.68
C ASN A 184 22.74 -8.71 5.63
N LEU A 185 22.08 -9.82 5.95
CA LEU A 185 21.85 -10.94 5.02
C LEU A 185 20.85 -10.61 3.90
N ASN A 186 20.07 -9.54 4.07
CA ASN A 186 19.06 -9.11 3.10
C ASN A 186 19.55 -7.94 2.23
N LYS A 187 20.87 -7.70 2.16
CA LYS A 187 21.46 -6.62 1.35
C LYS A 187 20.98 -6.61 -0.09
N THR A 188 20.76 -5.41 -0.62
CA THR A 188 20.34 -5.18 -2.01
C THR A 188 21.26 -4.15 -2.68
N SER A 189 21.29 -4.14 -4.01
CA SER A 189 22.07 -3.15 -4.77
C SER A 189 21.42 -1.77 -4.83
N THR A 190 20.09 -1.72 -4.63
CA THR A 190 19.27 -0.51 -4.62
C THR A 190 18.03 -0.74 -3.74
N TYR A 191 17.16 0.25 -3.65
CA TYR A 191 15.88 0.16 -2.97
C TYR A 191 14.98 -0.95 -3.55
N VAL A 192 14.32 -1.67 -2.65
CA VAL A 192 13.29 -2.66 -2.96
C VAL A 192 12.05 -2.36 -2.13
N GLN A 193 10.91 -2.21 -2.78
CA GLN A 193 9.65 -1.97 -2.09
C GLN A 193 9.26 -3.17 -1.22
N LYS A 194 8.83 -2.90 0.01
CA LYS A 194 8.21 -3.85 0.95
C LYS A 194 6.76 -3.45 1.13
N SER A 195 5.88 -4.44 1.30
CA SER A 195 4.44 -4.22 1.41
C SER A 195 3.82 -5.26 2.34
N PHE A 196 2.89 -4.82 3.19
CA PHE A 196 2.22 -5.62 4.21
C PHE A 196 0.74 -5.26 4.25
N ASP A 197 -0.12 -6.27 4.10
CA ASP A 197 -1.53 -6.15 4.43
C ASP A 197 -1.71 -6.17 5.96
N ILE A 198 -2.21 -5.06 6.48
CA ILE A 198 -2.50 -4.86 7.90
C ILE A 198 -3.98 -4.53 8.14
N THR A 199 -4.87 -4.92 7.22
CA THR A 199 -6.32 -4.65 7.28
C THR A 199 -6.97 -5.13 8.58
N GLN A 200 -6.47 -6.23 9.14
CA GLN A 200 -6.92 -6.79 10.42
C GLN A 200 -6.77 -5.83 11.62
N TYR A 201 -5.99 -4.76 11.49
CA TYR A 201 -5.77 -3.76 12.56
C TYR A 201 -6.60 -2.48 12.38
N LYS A 202 -7.57 -2.46 11.45
CA LYS A 202 -8.45 -1.31 11.24
C LYS A 202 -9.25 -0.95 12.49
N GLY A 203 -9.59 0.34 12.64
CA GLY A 203 -10.28 0.88 13.81
C GLY A 203 -9.38 1.10 15.02
N GLN A 204 -8.08 0.90 14.90
CA GLN A 204 -7.10 1.13 15.96
C GLN A 204 -6.20 2.33 15.63
N THR A 205 -5.63 2.96 16.66
CA THR A 205 -4.46 3.82 16.51
C THR A 205 -3.21 2.95 16.64
N LEU A 206 -2.38 2.95 15.58
CA LEU A 206 -1.17 2.16 15.48
C LEU A 206 0.05 3.07 15.48
N ARG A 207 1.16 2.61 16.06
CA ARG A 207 2.49 3.17 15.82
C ARG A 207 3.17 2.35 14.74
N ILE A 208 3.43 2.95 13.59
CA ILE A 208 4.27 2.36 12.55
C ILE A 208 5.73 2.60 12.95
N TYR A 209 6.42 1.55 13.38
CA TYR A 209 7.71 1.65 14.06
C TYR A 209 8.79 0.91 13.29
N PHE A 210 9.84 1.63 12.93
CA PHE A 210 11.09 1.09 12.40
C PHE A 210 12.14 1.17 13.50
N TYR A 211 12.82 0.06 13.75
CA TYR A 211 13.87 -0.05 14.76
C TYR A 211 15.08 -0.71 14.16
N GLY A 212 16.20 0.00 14.12
CA GLY A 212 17.48 -0.54 13.68
C GLY A 212 18.40 -0.79 14.87
N ALA A 213 19.12 -1.90 14.86
CA ALA A 213 20.22 -2.14 15.78
C ALA A 213 21.44 -2.68 15.04
N GLU A 214 22.59 -2.11 15.33
CA GLU A 214 23.90 -2.61 14.93
C GLU A 214 24.64 -3.22 16.11
N ASP A 215 25.46 -4.22 15.82
CA ASP A 215 26.49 -4.68 16.74
C ASP A 215 27.79 -3.87 16.60
N GLY A 216 28.82 -4.26 17.37
CA GLY A 216 30.10 -3.57 17.40
C GLY A 216 31.11 -4.17 16.44
N SER A 217 30.97 -3.92 15.13
CA SER A 217 31.97 -4.33 14.13
C SER A 217 31.78 -3.64 12.76
N LEU A 218 31.24 -4.33 11.75
CA LEU A 218 31.11 -3.81 10.39
C LEU A 218 29.75 -3.14 10.25
N ALA A 219 29.70 -2.04 9.49
CA ALA A 219 28.48 -1.25 9.39
C ALA A 219 27.40 -1.97 8.56
N THR A 220 26.15 -1.91 9.02
CA THR A 220 24.95 -2.21 8.23
C THR A 220 23.93 -1.10 8.42
N GLY A 221 23.75 -0.33 7.36
CA GLY A 221 22.80 0.75 7.33
C GLY A 221 21.51 0.37 6.59
N PHE A 222 20.38 0.85 7.11
CA PHE A 222 19.03 0.59 6.61
C PHE A 222 18.40 1.90 6.13
N LEU A 223 18.33 2.08 4.81
CA LEU A 223 17.72 3.26 4.20
C LEU A 223 16.26 2.98 3.90
N ILE A 224 15.39 3.83 4.42
CA ILE A 224 13.94 3.78 4.27
C ILE A 224 13.50 5.06 3.58
N ASP A 225 12.66 4.92 2.56
CA ASP A 225 12.10 6.05 1.84
C ASP A 225 10.70 5.73 1.29
N ASP A 226 9.97 6.76 0.87
CA ASP A 226 8.66 6.67 0.22
C ASP A 226 7.71 5.70 0.94
N THR A 227 7.54 5.94 2.24
CA THR A 227 6.62 5.17 3.09
C THR A 227 5.16 5.44 2.70
N ALA A 228 4.28 4.48 2.91
CA ALA A 228 2.87 4.68 2.72
C ALA A 228 2.03 3.78 3.63
N LEU A 229 0.98 4.34 4.20
CA LEU A 229 -0.11 3.59 4.81
C LEU A 229 -1.40 3.94 4.06
N THR A 230 -1.74 3.13 3.08
CA THR A 230 -2.88 3.38 2.19
C THR A 230 -4.09 2.61 2.67
N VAL A 231 -5.24 3.29 2.78
CA VAL A 231 -6.53 2.67 3.12
C VAL A 231 -7.53 2.81 1.99
N GLN A 232 -8.27 1.74 1.70
CA GLN A 232 -9.51 1.78 0.90
C GLN A 232 -10.67 1.36 1.79
#